data_AF-A0A0N5CIM8-F1
#
_entry.id   AF-A0A0N5CIM8-F1
#
_cell.length_a   1.000
_cell.length_b   1.000
_cell.length_c   1.000
_cell.angle_alpha   90.00
_cell.angle_beta   90.00
_cell.angle_gamma   90.00
#
_symmetry.space_group_name_H-M   'P 1'
#
loop_
_entity.id
_entity.type
_entity.pdbx_description
1 polymer ?
#
loop_
_entity_poly.entity_id
_entity_poly.type
_entity_poly.pdbx_seq_one_letter_code
_entity_poly.pdbx_strand_id
1 'polypeptide(L)'
;MIFILNINDVECNYRKKKLCILGCIRYNGKPAEGAIVSVEQSTWFKIPTTLARIICDRCGCFIRYTNKYLFSNYDLHVRVKRQYSERKLLCKMDASFMLSIKTVVKSTNKEIAIDLGRVDLITIPNVRKICQPRRSSKKKI
;
A
#
# COMPACT_ATOMS: atom_id res chain seq x y z
N MET A 1 18.47 -47.17 1.77
CA MET A 1 17.14 -46.58 2.04
C MET A 1 17.12 -45.19 1.43
N ILE A 2 16.69 -45.09 0.18
CA ILE A 2 16.72 -43.86 -0.62
C ILE A 2 15.34 -43.21 -0.47
N PHE A 3 15.27 -42.06 0.20
CA PHE A 3 14.09 -41.21 0.17
C PHE A 3 14.03 -40.55 -1.21
N ILE A 4 13.25 -41.14 -2.11
CA ILE A 4 12.78 -40.46 -3.32
C ILE A 4 11.75 -39.44 -2.84
N LEU A 5 12.19 -38.21 -2.61
CA LEU A 5 11.27 -37.08 -2.46
C LEU A 5 10.54 -36.91 -3.78
N ASN A 6 9.27 -37.28 -3.79
CA ASN A 6 8.35 -37.05 -4.88
C ASN A 6 8.16 -35.52 -4.99
N ILE A 7 8.87 -34.89 -5.92
CA ILE A 7 8.89 -33.42 -6.13
C ILE A 7 7.55 -32.90 -6.72
N ASN A 8 6.54 -33.76 -6.86
CA ASN A 8 5.26 -33.44 -7.51
C ASN A 8 4.12 -32.99 -6.59
N ASP A 9 4.35 -32.79 -5.27
CA ASP A 9 3.22 -32.62 -4.32
C ASP A 9 3.21 -31.30 -3.51
N VAL A 10 3.91 -30.25 -3.95
CA VAL A 10 3.82 -28.93 -3.30
C VAL A 10 3.77 -27.76 -4.28
N GLU A 11 3.20 -27.95 -5.48
CA GLU A 11 2.59 -26.82 -6.18
C GLU A 11 1.24 -26.54 -5.55
N CYS A 12 1.27 -25.92 -4.36
CA CYS A 12 0.09 -25.25 -3.82
C CYS A 12 -0.42 -24.29 -4.89
N ASN A 13 -1.53 -24.69 -5.49
CA ASN A 13 -2.24 -24.06 -6.58
C ASN A 13 -2.86 -22.73 -6.09
N TYR A 14 -2.02 -21.74 -5.78
CA TYR A 14 -2.45 -20.43 -5.34
C TYR A 14 -3.10 -19.72 -6.53
N ARG A 15 -4.42 -19.89 -6.69
CA ARG A 15 -5.23 -19.17 -7.68
C ARG A 15 -5.13 -17.66 -7.41
N LYS A 16 -4.23 -17.02 -8.14
CA LYS A 16 -4.07 -15.56 -8.22
C LYS A 16 -5.40 -14.93 -8.67
N LYS A 17 -5.92 -13.99 -7.89
CA LYS A 17 -7.15 -13.25 -8.23
C LYS A 17 -6.86 -11.78 -8.50
N LYS A 18 -7.73 -11.17 -9.31
CA LYS A 18 -7.70 -9.73 -9.59
C LYS A 18 -8.24 -8.98 -8.37
N LEU A 19 -7.41 -8.09 -7.85
CA LEU A 19 -7.74 -7.13 -6.82
C LEU A 19 -7.73 -5.74 -7.44
N CYS A 20 -8.84 -5.03 -7.35
CA CYS A 20 -8.91 -3.62 -7.72
C CYS A 20 -9.07 -2.79 -6.44
N ILE A 21 -8.20 -1.79 -6.25
CA ILE A 21 -8.28 -0.84 -5.13
C ILE A 21 -8.26 0.56 -5.70
N LEU A 22 -9.13 1.42 -5.17
CA LEU A 22 -9.17 2.84 -5.49
C LEU A 22 -9.46 3.67 -4.24
N GLY A 23 -9.16 4.96 -4.32
CA GLY A 23 -9.44 5.91 -3.25
C GLY A 23 -8.72 7.23 -3.48
N CYS A 24 -8.92 8.18 -2.56
CA CYS A 24 -8.25 9.48 -2.59
C CYS A 24 -7.62 9.78 -1.23
N ILE A 25 -6.35 10.18 -1.27
CA ILE A 25 -5.56 10.54 -0.10
C ILE A 25 -5.54 12.07 0.03
N ARG A 26 -5.75 12.55 1.25
CA ARG A 26 -5.66 13.97 1.62
C ARG A 26 -4.71 14.15 2.80
N TYR A 27 -4.25 15.38 2.99
CA TYR A 27 -3.57 15.81 4.20
C TYR A 27 -4.13 17.16 4.60
N ASN A 28 -4.72 17.24 5.79
CA ASN A 28 -5.32 18.46 6.31
C ASN A 28 -6.32 19.07 5.32
N GLY A 29 -7.21 18.22 4.80
CA GLY A 29 -8.22 18.59 3.81
C GLY A 29 -7.66 18.87 2.39
N LYS A 30 -6.36 18.81 2.13
CA LYS A 30 -5.80 19.06 0.79
C LYS A 30 -5.44 17.77 0.06
N PRO A 31 -5.66 17.65 -1.26
CA PRO A 31 -5.16 16.54 -2.07
C PRO A 31 -3.70 16.18 -1.77
N ALA A 32 -3.44 14.89 -1.61
CA ALA A 32 -2.09 14.37 -1.41
C ALA A 32 -1.44 13.96 -2.73
N GLU A 33 -1.26 14.95 -3.62
CA GLU A 33 -0.56 14.74 -4.90
C GLU A 33 0.80 14.08 -4.68
N GLY A 34 1.11 13.08 -5.52
CA GLY A 34 2.38 12.37 -5.51
C GLY A 34 2.58 11.46 -4.29
N ALA A 35 1.56 11.27 -3.45
CA ALA A 35 1.61 10.26 -2.39
C ALA A 35 1.74 8.86 -3.01
N ILE A 36 2.55 8.02 -2.38
CA ILE A 36 2.76 6.63 -2.78
C ILE A 36 1.90 5.75 -1.87
N VAL A 37 0.96 5.04 -2.45
CA VAL A 37 0.15 4.02 -1.77
C VAL A 37 0.72 2.65 -2.09
N SER A 38 1.12 1.91 -1.06
CA SER A 38 1.53 0.53 -1.13
C SER A 38 0.49 -0.35 -0.46
N VAL A 39 0.13 -1.46 -1.11
CA VAL A 39 -0.72 -2.49 -0.53
C VAL A 39 0.14 -3.73 -0.35
N GLU A 40 0.27 -4.17 0.89
CA GLU A 40 1.14 -5.24 1.33
C GLU A 40 0.29 -6.37 1.93
N GLN A 41 0.68 -7.60 1.65
CA GLN A 41 0.05 -8.79 2.22
C GLN A 41 1.06 -9.52 3.09
N SER A 42 0.69 -9.78 4.34
CA SER A 42 1.47 -10.68 5.19
C SER A 42 1.28 -12.12 4.71
N THR A 43 2.40 -12.81 4.55
CA THR A 43 2.43 -14.25 4.24
C THR A 43 2.64 -15.06 5.53
N TRP A 44 2.48 -16.39 5.46
CA TRP A 44 2.65 -17.31 6.59
C TRP A 44 3.99 -17.08 7.33
N PHE A 45 5.07 -16.74 6.62
CA PHE A 45 6.38 -16.45 7.20
C PHE A 45 6.54 -15.01 7.75
N LYS A 46 5.44 -14.25 7.89
CA LYS A 46 5.43 -12.82 8.24
C LYS A 46 6.25 -11.92 7.30
N ILE A 47 6.64 -12.41 6.13
CA ILE A 47 7.31 -11.60 5.11
C ILE A 47 6.24 -10.84 4.32
N PRO A 48 6.17 -9.50 4.42
CA PRO A 48 5.19 -8.71 3.68
C PRO A 48 5.54 -8.74 2.19
N THR A 49 4.58 -9.11 1.36
CA THR A 49 4.69 -9.05 -0.09
C THR A 49 3.91 -7.85 -0.61
N THR A 50 4.56 -6.96 -1.36
CA THR A 50 3.88 -5.82 -1.98
C THR A 50 3.02 -6.29 -3.15
N LEU A 51 1.69 -6.20 -2.99
CA LEU A 51 0.72 -6.52 -4.03
C LEU A 51 0.63 -5.42 -5.08
N ALA A 52 0.70 -4.17 -4.63
CA ALA A 52 0.60 -2.99 -5.47
C ALA A 52 1.35 -1.81 -4.86
N ARG A 53 1.92 -0.98 -5.73
CA ARG A 53 2.53 0.31 -5.38
C ARG A 53 2.12 1.32 -6.43
N ILE A 54 1.49 2.41 -6.00
CA ILE A 54 0.82 3.38 -6.88
C ILE A 54 1.14 4.79 -6.42
N ILE A 55 1.21 5.72 -7.37
CA ILE A 55 1.38 7.14 -7.11
C ILE A 55 0.03 7.81 -7.32
N CYS A 56 -0.41 8.60 -6.35
CA CYS A 56 -1.62 9.42 -6.45
C CYS A 56 -1.46 10.52 -7.51
N ASP A 57 -2.54 10.77 -8.24
CA ASP A 57 -2.63 11.86 -9.21
C ASP A 57 -2.68 13.25 -8.56
N ARG A 58 -2.89 14.30 -9.36
CA ARG A 58 -3.01 15.70 -8.89
C ARG A 58 -4.17 15.93 -7.92
N CYS A 59 -5.23 15.12 -8.01
CA CYS A 59 -6.38 15.15 -7.11
C CYS A 59 -6.14 14.33 -5.82
N GLY A 60 -4.96 13.69 -5.68
CA GLY A 60 -4.65 12.79 -4.59
C GLY A 60 -5.30 11.41 -4.73
N CYS A 61 -5.91 11.13 -5.88
CA CYS A 61 -6.66 9.90 -6.14
C CYS A 61 -5.80 8.86 -6.83
N PHE A 62 -6.19 7.59 -6.69
CA PHE A 62 -5.52 6.47 -7.32
C PHE A 62 -6.51 5.34 -7.62
N ILE A 63 -6.19 4.56 -8.64
CA ILE A 63 -6.84 3.30 -8.97
C ILE A 63 -5.79 2.30 -9.41
N ARG A 64 -5.90 1.05 -8.96
CA ARG A 64 -4.98 -0.01 -9.34
C ARG A 64 -5.64 -1.35 -9.42
N TYR A 65 -5.29 -2.07 -10.48
CA TYR A 65 -5.55 -3.48 -10.65
C TYR A 65 -4.27 -4.26 -10.40
N THR A 66 -4.37 -5.35 -9.64
CA THR A 66 -3.28 -6.32 -9.45
C THR A 66 -3.83 -7.72 -9.49
N ASN A 67 -3.13 -8.62 -10.19
CA ASN A 67 -3.41 -10.06 -10.18
C ASN A 67 -2.51 -10.80 -9.20
N LYS A 68 -1.77 -10.07 -8.35
CA LYS A 68 -0.81 -10.66 -7.42
C LYS A 68 -1.42 -11.09 -6.09
N TYR A 69 -2.72 -10.81 -5.89
CA TYR A 69 -3.40 -11.18 -4.66
C TYR A 69 -3.55 -12.70 -4.57
N LEU A 70 -3.01 -13.26 -3.48
CA LEU A 70 -3.20 -14.64 -3.09
C LEU A 70 -4.25 -14.67 -1.98
N PHE A 71 -5.16 -15.64 -1.97
CA PHE A 71 -6.05 -15.78 -0.82
C PHE A 71 -5.23 -16.06 0.44
N SER A 72 -5.43 -15.24 1.47
CA SER A 72 -4.86 -15.45 2.78
C SER A 72 -5.93 -15.22 3.85
N ASN A 73 -5.62 -15.64 5.08
CA ASN A 73 -6.43 -15.33 6.25
C ASN A 73 -5.96 -14.04 6.95
N TYR A 74 -5.10 -13.26 6.29
CA TYR A 74 -4.46 -12.08 6.85
C TYR A 74 -5.03 -10.82 6.23
N ASP A 75 -5.31 -9.83 7.07
CA ASP A 75 -5.67 -8.49 6.62
C ASP A 75 -4.56 -7.89 5.74
N LEU A 76 -4.95 -7.03 4.80
CA LEU A 76 -4.01 -6.32 3.96
C LEU A 76 -3.52 -5.07 4.68
N HIS A 77 -2.22 -4.80 4.61
CA HIS A 77 -1.62 -3.58 5.13
C HIS A 77 -1.54 -2.54 4.03
N VAL A 78 -2.15 -1.38 4.25
CA VAL A 78 -2.07 -0.25 3.34
C VAL A 78 -1.14 0.78 3.94
N ARG A 79 -0.07 1.10 3.23
CA ARG A 79 0.92 2.08 3.63
C ARG A 79 0.92 3.25 2.68
N VAL A 80 0.85 4.45 3.22
CA VAL A 80 0.86 5.69 2.45
C VAL A 80 2.07 6.52 2.82
N LYS A 81 2.92 6.79 1.84
CA LYS A 81 4.09 7.66 1.99
C LYS A 81 3.91 8.92 1.19
N ARG A 82 4.16 10.09 1.77
CA ARG A 82 4.15 11.36 1.05
C ARG A 82 5.40 12.14 1.37
N GLN A 83 6.00 12.74 0.34
CA GLN A 83 7.06 13.72 0.52
C GLN A 83 6.62 15.04 -0.09
N TYR A 84 6.74 16.13 0.67
CA TYR A 84 6.38 17.47 0.20
C TYR A 84 7.32 18.52 0.78
N SER A 85 7.39 19.66 0.11
CA SER A 85 8.13 20.82 0.60
C SER A 85 7.17 21.75 1.32
N GLU A 86 7.53 22.14 2.54
CA GLU A 86 6.81 23.13 3.33
C GLU A 86 7.81 24.22 3.71
N ARG A 87 7.72 25.38 3.06
CA ARG A 87 8.72 26.46 3.15
C ARG A 87 10.13 25.94 2.78
N LYS A 88 11.09 25.97 3.72
CA LYS A 88 12.46 25.46 3.58
C LYS A 88 12.65 24.04 4.13
N LEU A 89 11.57 23.38 4.54
CA LEU A 89 11.59 22.03 5.09
C LEU A 89 11.13 21.02 4.04
N LEU A 90 11.83 19.89 3.99
CA LEU A 90 11.38 18.69 3.32
C LEU A 90 10.68 17.81 4.35
N CYS A 91 9.37 17.66 4.20
CA CYS A 91 8.55 16.85 5.07
C CYS A 91 8.28 15.49 4.43
N LYS A 92 8.42 14.43 5.22
CA LYS A 92 8.07 13.06 4.89
C LYS A 92 6.98 12.59 5.84
N MET A 93 5.94 12.02 5.29
CA MET A 93 4.85 11.40 6.03
C MET A 93 4.79 9.92 5.71
N ASP A 94 4.50 9.13 6.73
CA ASP A 94 4.29 7.69 6.66
C ASP A 94 3.08 7.35 7.51
N ALA A 95 2.05 6.80 6.89
CA ALA A 95 0.83 6.36 7.55
C ALA A 95 0.54 4.93 7.14
N SER A 96 -0.10 4.18 8.03
CA SER A 96 -0.54 2.84 7.69
C SER A 96 -1.82 2.44 8.39
N PHE A 97 -2.63 1.64 7.71
CA PHE A 97 -3.86 1.08 8.24
C PHE A 97 -4.12 -0.31 7.66
N MET A 98 -5.02 -1.05 8.29
CA MET A 98 -5.40 -2.39 7.86
C MET A 98 -6.70 -2.35 7.06
N LEU A 99 -6.75 -3.15 6.01
CA LEU A 99 -7.95 -3.47 5.27
C LEU A 99 -8.36 -4.90 5.60
N SER A 100 -9.57 -5.04 6.16
CA SER A 100 -10.06 -6.35 6.61
C SER A 100 -10.12 -7.36 5.48
N ILE A 101 -9.62 -8.57 5.74
CA ILE A 101 -9.68 -9.70 4.82
C ILE A 101 -11.11 -10.04 4.41
N LYS A 102 -12.10 -9.84 5.31
CA LYS A 102 -13.52 -10.06 5.00
C LYS A 102 -13.98 -9.18 3.84
N THR A 103 -13.57 -7.91 3.84
CA THR A 103 -13.86 -6.96 2.75
C THR A 103 -13.13 -7.36 1.48
N VAL A 104 -11.84 -7.70 1.59
CA VAL A 104 -11.01 -8.08 0.44
C VAL A 104 -11.56 -9.32 -0.27
N VAL A 105 -11.86 -10.38 0.48
CA VAL A 105 -12.42 -11.64 -0.05
C VAL A 105 -13.78 -11.37 -0.71
N LYS A 106 -14.67 -10.62 -0.06
CA LYS A 106 -15.98 -10.27 -0.60
C LYS A 106 -15.86 -9.51 -1.93
N SER A 107 -14.99 -8.51 -2.00
CA SER A 107 -14.77 -7.72 -3.22
C SER A 107 -14.12 -8.56 -4.32
N THR A 108 -13.12 -9.37 -3.99
CA THR A 108 -12.41 -10.23 -4.94
C THR A 108 -13.32 -11.31 -5.54
N ASN A 109 -14.18 -11.92 -4.72
CA ASN A 109 -15.14 -12.95 -5.16
C ASN A 109 -16.21 -12.37 -6.08
N LYS A 110 -16.61 -11.12 -5.86
CA LYS A 110 -17.60 -10.42 -6.68
C LYS A 110 -16.98 -9.66 -7.85
N GLU A 111 -15.65 -9.67 -7.99
CA GLU A 111 -14.89 -8.88 -8.96
C GLU A 111 -15.18 -7.35 -8.88
N ILE A 112 -15.44 -6.87 -7.67
CA ILE A 112 -15.74 -5.46 -7.40
C ILE A 112 -14.48 -4.76 -6.89
N ALA A 113 -14.32 -3.48 -7.22
CA ALA A 113 -13.26 -2.65 -6.67
C ALA A 113 -13.47 -2.36 -5.17
N ILE A 114 -12.38 -2.36 -4.42
CA ILE A 114 -12.36 -1.90 -3.04
C ILE A 114 -12.15 -0.39 -3.07
N ASP A 115 -13.19 0.34 -2.69
CA ASP A 115 -13.12 1.79 -2.52
C ASP A 115 -12.72 2.12 -1.08
N LEU A 116 -11.56 2.75 -0.92
CA LEU A 116 -11.10 3.28 0.37
C LEU A 116 -11.72 4.64 0.71
N GLY A 117 -12.49 5.22 -0.21
CA GLY A 117 -13.07 6.54 -0.09
C GLY A 117 -12.02 7.64 -0.03
N ARG A 118 -12.33 8.70 0.72
CA ARG A 118 -11.42 9.82 0.98
C ARG A 118 -10.77 9.62 2.34
N VAL A 119 -9.46 9.39 2.35
CA VAL A 119 -8.68 9.17 3.57
C VAL A 119 -7.80 10.38 3.82
N ASP A 120 -8.01 11.07 4.93
CA ASP A 120 -7.08 12.12 5.38
C ASP A 120 -5.97 11.48 6.23
N LEU A 121 -4.72 11.73 5.89
CA LEU A 121 -3.57 11.18 6.60
C LEU A 121 -3.54 11.57 8.07
N ILE A 122 -4.16 12.70 8.45
CA ILE A 122 -4.22 13.13 9.86
C ILE A 122 -5.18 12.31 10.71
N THR A 123 -6.14 11.61 10.10
CA THR A 123 -7.12 10.79 10.82
C THR A 123 -6.63 9.37 11.04
N ILE A 124 -5.51 8.98 10.42
CA ILE A 124 -4.91 7.66 10.62
C ILE A 124 -4.13 7.67 11.95
N PRO A 125 -4.42 6.73 12.87
CA PRO A 125 -3.67 6.62 14.12
C PRO A 125 -2.20 6.34 13.84
N ASN A 126 -1.31 6.91 14.66
CA ASN A 126 0.14 6.73 14.56
C ASN A 126 0.79 7.21 13.25
N VAL A 127 0.17 8.17 12.55
CA VAL A 127 0.81 8.81 11.40
C VAL A 127 2.13 9.48 11.82
N ARG A 128 3.21 9.15 11.12
CA ARG A 128 4.54 9.73 11.38
C ARG A 128 4.81 10.85 10.40
N LYS A 129 5.05 12.07 10.89
CA LYS A 129 5.54 13.21 10.10
C LYS A 129 6.94 13.58 10.59
N ILE A 130 7.91 13.64 9.66
CA ILE A 130 9.26 14.11 9.93
C ILE A 130 9.54 15.24 8.94
N CYS A 131 9.94 16.41 9.44
CA CYS A 131 10.38 17.52 8.60
C CYS A 131 11.84 17.84 8.90
N GLN A 132 12.63 17.97 7.85
CA GLN A 132 14.04 18.34 7.97
C GLN A 132 14.35 19.53 7.06
N PRO A 133 15.26 20.43 7.44
CA PRO A 133 15.74 21.47 6.55
C PRO A 133 16.22 20.87 5.24
N ARG A 134 15.80 21.47 4.13
CA ARG A 134 16.31 21.08 2.81
C ARG A 134 17.79 21.44 2.78
N ARG A 135 18.68 20.43 2.80
CA ARG A 135 20.12 20.66 2.66
C ARG A 135 20.35 21.29 1.29
N SER A 136 20.51 22.61 1.26
CA SER A 136 21.10 23.31 0.13
C SER A 136 22.56 22.88 0.08
N SER A 137 22.91 22.02 -0.87
CA SER A 137 24.30 21.87 -1.29
C SER A 137 24.74 23.25 -1.76
N LYS A 138 25.44 24.00 -0.91
CA LYS A 138 26.23 25.13 -1.37
C LYS A 138 27.24 24.52 -2.34
N LYS A 139 27.02 24.67 -3.65
CA LYS A 139 28.10 24.57 -4.63
C LYS A 139 29.13 25.60 -4.15
N LYS A 140 30.26 25.11 -3.63
CA LYS A 140 31.47 25.93 -3.58
C LYS A 140 31.80 26.21 -5.04
N ILE A 141 31.60 27.46 -5.46
CA ILE A 141 32.24 28.00 -6.66
C ILE A 141 33.70 28.23 -6.28
#